data_AF-A0A6P4A2R1-F1
#
_entry.id   AF-A0A6P4A2R1-F1
#
_cell.length_a   1.000
_cell.length_b   1.000
_cell.length_c   1.000
_cell.angle_alpha   90.00
_cell.angle_beta   90.00
_cell.angle_gamma   90.00
#
_symmetry.space_group_name_H-M   'P 1'
#
loop_
_entity.id
_entity.type
_entity.pdbx_description
1 polymer ?
#
loop_
_entity_poly.entity_id
_entity_poly.type
_entity_poly.pdbx_seq_one_letter_code
_entity_poly.pdbx_strand_id
1 'polypeptide(L)'
;MVSKKAGGKLLSLTTSPCYEALAAEFPRDFLGISLPEQPNKYYFIIRGQRLVLEADSSIQTIMEKLQSYKSKVSLNFEGFQYQLGDFQLRVGKVVPSHSENLRGIVMEVEYLPISSIEKSRQIMGEFFELWQEVVSKRSLPGQFMHMEPNFAEYGLGDLYTSQHIAVQYATVMAQLIATVQAVQAVRN
;
A
#
# COMPACT_ATOMS: atom_id res chain seq x y z
N MET A 1 -7.98 21.86 1.56
CA MET A 1 -6.81 20.98 1.74
C MET A 1 -7.18 19.98 2.84
N VAL A 2 -7.45 18.73 2.47
CA VAL A 2 -7.87 17.68 3.43
C VAL A 2 -6.67 16.79 3.69
N SER A 3 -6.28 16.65 4.96
CA SER A 3 -5.27 15.68 5.38
C SER A 3 -5.94 14.31 5.46
N LYS A 4 -5.44 13.35 4.68
CA LYS A 4 -5.90 11.97 4.70
C LYS A 4 -4.80 11.07 5.23
N LYS A 5 -5.19 10.09 6.05
CA LYS A 5 -4.30 9.10 6.64
C LYS A 5 -4.70 7.71 6.17
N ALA A 6 -3.86 7.10 5.33
CA ALA A 6 -3.97 5.67 5.04
C ALA A 6 -3.01 4.91 5.96
N GLY A 7 -3.42 3.72 6.40
CA GLY A 7 -2.65 2.90 7.34
C GLY A 7 -2.32 1.55 6.73
N GLY A 8 -1.11 1.07 7.00
CA GLY A 8 -0.65 -0.23 6.54
C GLY A 8 0.12 -0.97 7.64
N LYS A 9 -0.14 -2.28 7.79
CA LYS A 9 0.46 -3.11 8.83
C LYS A 9 0.91 -4.46 8.25
N LEU A 10 2.18 -4.81 8.41
CA LEU A 10 2.68 -6.16 8.16
C LEU A 10 2.49 -7.00 9.42
N LEU A 11 1.64 -8.02 9.31
CA LEU A 11 1.31 -8.95 10.38
C LEU A 11 1.94 -10.32 10.07
N SER A 12 2.44 -11.00 11.10
CA SER A 12 3.02 -12.34 10.99
C SER A 12 2.50 -13.27 12.08
N LEU A 13 2.37 -14.56 11.79
CA LEU A 13 1.91 -15.56 12.77
C LEU A 13 2.75 -15.54 14.04
N THR A 14 2.06 -15.65 15.18
CA THR A 14 2.69 -15.98 16.45
C THR A 14 2.84 -17.50 16.54
N THR A 15 4.05 -17.96 16.81
CA THR A 15 4.32 -19.38 17.06
C THR A 15 3.74 -19.74 18.43
N SER A 16 2.52 -20.28 18.43
CA SER A 16 1.92 -20.94 19.58
C SER A 16 1.94 -22.45 19.34
N PRO A 17 2.28 -23.29 20.34
CA PRO A 17 2.49 -24.73 20.14
C PRO A 17 1.25 -25.47 19.61
N CYS A 18 0.04 -24.94 19.79
CA CYS A 18 -1.19 -25.52 19.24
C CYS A 18 -1.37 -25.29 17.72
N TYR A 19 -0.59 -24.40 17.10
CA TYR A 19 -0.67 -24.07 15.67
C TYR A 19 0.46 -24.68 14.83
N GLU A 20 1.45 -25.34 15.43
CA GLU A 20 2.58 -25.92 14.68
C GLU A 20 2.15 -27.02 13.69
N ALA A 21 1.09 -27.77 14.02
CA ALA A 21 0.55 -28.82 13.15
C ALA A 21 -0.17 -28.29 11.89
N LEU A 22 -0.65 -27.05 11.91
CA LEU A 22 -1.37 -26.40 10.81
C LEU A 22 -0.59 -25.20 10.22
N ALA A 23 0.67 -25.00 10.62
CA ALA A 23 1.48 -23.87 10.21
C ALA A 23 1.75 -23.81 8.69
N ALA A 24 1.51 -24.92 7.96
CA ALA A 24 1.56 -24.98 6.51
C ALA A 24 0.26 -24.50 5.83
N GLU A 25 -0.87 -24.53 6.54
CA GLU A 25 -2.19 -24.14 6.00
C GLU A 25 -2.45 -22.63 6.13
N PHE A 26 -1.79 -21.96 7.07
CA PHE A 26 -1.99 -20.53 7.33
C PHE A 26 -0.92 -19.64 6.68
N PRO A 27 -1.30 -18.47 6.13
CA PRO A 27 -0.35 -17.53 5.54
C PRO A 27 0.57 -16.95 6.61
N ARG A 28 1.88 -17.26 6.53
CA ARG A 28 2.91 -16.86 7.50
C ARG A 28 2.95 -15.35 7.79
N ASP A 29 2.72 -14.55 6.75
CA ASP A 29 2.65 -13.12 6.80
C ASP A 29 1.62 -12.58 5.80
N PHE A 30 1.05 -11.43 6.13
CA PHE A 30 0.16 -10.70 5.24
C PHE A 30 0.21 -9.20 5.56
N LEU A 31 -0.19 -8.39 4.58
CA LEU A 31 -0.32 -6.94 4.74
C LEU A 31 -1.78 -6.60 5.00
N GLY A 32 -2.04 -5.82 6.04
CA GLY A 32 -3.34 -5.25 6.33
C GLY A 32 -3.37 -3.76 6.00
N ILE A 33 -4.34 -3.33 5.20
CA ILE A 33 -4.46 -1.96 4.67
C ILE A 33 -5.79 -1.35 5.13
N SER A 34 -5.74 -0.13 5.66
CA SER A 34 -6.90 0.72 5.94
C SER A 34 -6.87 1.96 5.04
N LEU A 35 -8.01 2.23 4.40
CA LEU A 35 -8.17 3.33 3.45
C LEU A 35 -9.11 4.40 4.04
N PRO A 36 -8.76 5.69 3.95
CA PRO A 36 -9.61 6.76 4.48
C PRO A 36 -10.94 6.91 3.71
N GLU A 37 -11.00 6.47 2.45
CA GLU A 37 -12.23 6.47 1.62
C GLU A 37 -13.25 5.44 2.11
N GLN A 38 -12.80 4.37 2.79
CA GLN A 38 -13.65 3.31 3.31
C GLN A 38 -13.25 2.94 4.75
N PRO A 39 -13.54 3.80 5.74
CA PRO A 39 -13.08 3.64 7.12
C PRO A 39 -13.66 2.40 7.82
N ASN A 40 -14.78 1.87 7.32
CA ASN A 40 -15.44 0.69 7.86
C ASN A 40 -14.87 -0.61 7.27
N LYS A 41 -13.89 -0.54 6.37
CA LYS A 41 -13.30 -1.71 5.73
C LYS A 41 -11.82 -1.87 6.06
N TYR A 42 -11.37 -3.11 5.99
CA TYR A 42 -9.98 -3.50 6.14
C TYR A 42 -9.63 -4.52 5.07
N TYR A 43 -8.47 -4.36 4.44
CA TYR A 43 -8.04 -5.22 3.34
C TYR A 43 -6.84 -6.05 3.75
N PHE A 44 -6.89 -7.36 3.51
CA PHE A 44 -5.75 -8.25 3.68
C PHE A 44 -5.16 -8.61 2.33
N ILE A 45 -3.84 -8.45 2.19
CA ILE A 45 -3.09 -8.82 1.00
C ILE A 45 -2.10 -9.92 1.35
N ILE A 46 -2.38 -11.13 0.88
CA ILE A 46 -1.50 -12.29 1.02
C ILE A 46 -0.70 -12.42 -0.26
N ARG A 47 0.45 -11.74 -0.31
CA ARG A 47 1.28 -11.63 -1.53
C ARG A 47 1.72 -12.99 -2.07
N GLY A 48 2.07 -13.94 -1.20
CA GLY A 48 2.52 -15.27 -1.61
C GLY A 48 1.44 -16.10 -2.32
N GLN A 49 0.17 -15.83 -2.03
CA GLN A 49 -0.98 -16.51 -2.64
C GLN A 49 -1.71 -15.62 -3.66
N ARG A 50 -1.26 -14.38 -3.83
CA ARG A 50 -1.91 -13.34 -4.66
C ARG A 50 -3.39 -13.18 -4.32
N LEU A 51 -3.71 -13.15 -3.03
CA LEU A 51 -5.08 -12.98 -2.54
C LEU A 51 -5.29 -11.59 -1.95
N VAL A 52 -6.47 -11.03 -2.25
CA VAL A 52 -7.00 -9.81 -1.65
C VAL A 52 -8.30 -10.16 -0.95
N LEU A 53 -8.38 -9.91 0.35
CA LEU A 53 -9.59 -10.12 1.13
C LEU A 53 -10.10 -8.80 1.67
N GLU A 54 -11.38 -8.56 1.53
CA GLU A 54 -12.07 -7.43 2.15
C GLU A 54 -12.77 -7.92 3.41
N ALA A 55 -12.61 -7.19 4.51
CA ALA A 55 -13.25 -7.46 5.79
C ALA A 55 -13.77 -6.15 6.40
N ASP A 56 -14.64 -6.28 7.40
CA ASP A 56 -15.04 -5.14 8.23
C ASP A 56 -13.89 -4.68 9.13
N SER A 57 -13.83 -3.38 9.45
CA SER A 57 -12.75 -2.79 10.24
C SER A 57 -12.63 -3.39 11.65
N SER A 58 -13.69 -3.99 12.20
CA SER A 58 -13.69 -4.70 13.49
C SER A 58 -12.76 -5.92 13.51
N ILE A 59 -12.35 -6.46 12.36
CA ILE A 59 -11.38 -7.56 12.28
C ILE A 59 -10.06 -7.22 12.97
N GLN A 60 -9.68 -5.94 12.99
CA GLN A 60 -8.47 -5.48 13.68
C GLN A 60 -8.55 -5.78 15.18
N THR A 61 -9.69 -5.48 15.80
CA THR A 61 -9.93 -5.76 17.23
C THR A 61 -9.99 -7.25 17.51
N ILE A 62 -10.58 -8.04 16.60
CA ILE A 62 -10.63 -9.50 16.73
C ILE A 62 -9.20 -10.06 16.71
N MET A 63 -8.38 -9.64 15.75
CA MET A 63 -6.99 -10.11 15.61
C MET A 63 -6.11 -9.71 16.80
N GLU A 64 -6.33 -8.52 17.35
CA GLU A 64 -5.66 -8.06 18.57
C GLU A 64 -6.05 -8.91 19.79
N LYS A 65 -7.31 -9.31 19.91
CA LYS A 65 -7.78 -10.19 21.00
C LYS A 65 -7.29 -11.63 20.85
N LEU A 66 -7.29 -12.16 19.63
CA LEU A 66 -6.84 -13.52 19.34
C LEU A 66 -5.32 -13.68 19.53
N GLN A 67 -4.55 -12.60 19.35
CA GLN A 67 -3.09 -12.57 19.44
C GLN A 67 -2.38 -13.61 18.56
N SER A 68 -3.07 -14.16 17.57
CA SER A 68 -2.55 -15.17 16.64
C SER A 68 -1.57 -14.58 15.63
N TYR A 69 -1.62 -13.25 15.42
CA TYR A 69 -0.69 -12.53 14.56
C TYR A 69 -0.14 -11.30 15.29
N LYS A 70 1.17 -11.09 15.20
CA LYS A 70 1.85 -9.90 15.73
C LYS A 70 2.26 -8.98 14.60
N SER A 71 2.15 -7.69 14.86
CA SER A 71 2.62 -6.65 13.95
C SER A 71 4.13 -6.54 13.97
N LYS A 72 4.76 -6.75 12.81
CA LYS A 72 6.20 -6.53 12.62
C LYS A 72 6.51 -5.11 12.19
N VAL A 73 5.74 -4.57 11.25
CA VAL A 73 5.92 -3.22 10.71
C VAL A 73 4.57 -2.55 10.58
N SER A 74 4.46 -1.29 11.00
CA SER A 74 3.28 -0.46 10.76
C SER A 74 3.72 0.86 10.18
N LEU A 75 3.14 1.24 9.04
CA LEU A 75 3.42 2.46 8.30
C LEU A 75 2.12 3.27 8.19
N ASN A 76 2.25 4.57 8.36
CA ASN A 76 1.20 5.54 8.12
C ASN A 76 1.59 6.42 6.94
N PHE A 77 0.62 6.68 6.08
CA PHE A 77 0.76 7.57 4.94
C PHE A 77 0.02 8.86 5.30
N GLU A 78 0.77 9.96 5.46
CA GLU A 78 0.23 11.26 5.85
C GLU A 78 0.53 12.26 4.75
N GLY A 79 -0.49 12.90 4.20
CA GLY A 79 -0.31 13.74 3.02
C GLY A 79 -1.43 14.70 2.72
N PHE A 80 -1.26 15.39 1.61
CA PHE A 80 -2.21 16.34 1.07
C PHE A 80 -2.81 15.83 -0.23
N GLN A 81 -4.09 16.13 -0.41
CA GLN A 81 -4.80 15.91 -1.65
C GLN A 81 -4.90 17.21 -2.44
N TYR A 82 -4.56 17.15 -3.73
CA TYR A 82 -4.65 18.22 -4.72
C TYR A 82 -5.62 17.80 -5.82
N GLN A 83 -6.42 18.75 -6.30
CA GLN A 83 -7.30 18.56 -7.44
C GLN A 83 -6.73 19.33 -8.63
N LEU A 84 -6.48 18.65 -9.74
CA LEU A 84 -5.88 19.17 -10.96
C LEU A 84 -6.81 18.83 -12.14
N GLY A 85 -7.88 19.62 -12.30
CA GLY A 85 -8.92 19.33 -13.29
C GLY A 85 -9.57 17.97 -13.00
N ASP A 86 -9.46 17.05 -13.95
CA ASP A 86 -10.00 15.68 -13.88
C ASP A 86 -9.12 14.72 -13.05
N PHE A 87 -7.92 15.15 -12.65
CA PHE A 87 -7.00 14.36 -11.84
C PHE A 87 -7.10 14.74 -10.37
N GLN A 88 -7.00 13.73 -9.52
CA GLN A 88 -6.78 13.87 -8.10
C GLN A 88 -5.40 13.32 -7.75
N LEU A 89 -4.56 14.16 -7.14
CA LEU A 89 -3.21 13.83 -6.74
C LEU A 89 -3.12 13.80 -5.21
N ARG A 90 -2.64 12.70 -4.63
CA ARG A 90 -2.36 12.61 -3.20
C ARG A 90 -0.87 12.43 -3.00
N VAL A 91 -0.24 13.37 -2.29
CA VAL A 91 1.20 13.33 -1.99
C VAL A 91 1.38 13.26 -0.50
N GLY A 92 2.07 12.22 -0.02
CA GLY A 92 2.23 11.98 1.40
C GLY A 92 3.60 11.43 1.78
N LYS A 93 4.00 11.74 3.01
CA LYS A 93 5.13 11.10 3.67
C LYS A 93 4.71 9.75 4.25
N VAL A 94 5.61 8.79 4.23
CA VAL A 94 5.43 7.50 4.90
C VAL A 94 6.22 7.51 6.19
N VAL A 95 5.54 7.34 7.31
CA VAL A 95 6.12 7.36 8.66
C VAL A 95 5.76 6.07 9.41
N PRO A 96 6.71 5.39 10.07
CA PRO A 96 6.40 4.24 10.90
C PRO A 96 5.59 4.65 12.13
N SER A 97 4.67 3.81 12.57
CA SER A 97 3.81 4.12 13.73
C SER A 97 4.57 4.33 15.05
N HIS A 98 5.80 3.81 15.15
CA HIS A 98 6.62 3.87 16.37
C HIS A 98 7.88 4.77 16.22
N SER A 99 8.00 5.53 15.13
CA SER A 99 9.12 6.46 14.94
C SER A 99 8.77 7.57 13.97
N GLU A 100 9.21 8.80 14.23
CA GLU A 100 9.02 9.93 13.31
C GLU A 100 9.96 9.91 12.09
N ASN A 101 10.80 8.88 11.96
CA ASN A 101 11.72 8.75 10.83
C ASN A 101 10.95 8.56 9.51
N LEU A 102 11.12 9.53 8.61
CA LEU A 102 10.61 9.46 7.24
C LEU A 102 11.15 8.22 6.51
N ARG A 103 10.25 7.37 6.00
CA ARG A 103 10.60 6.20 5.17
C ARG A 103 10.64 6.52 3.69
N GLY A 104 9.86 7.49 3.24
CA GLY A 104 9.79 7.90 1.85
C GLY A 104 8.62 8.84 1.58
N ILE A 105 8.53 9.30 0.34
CA ILE A 105 7.41 10.09 -0.17
C ILE A 105 6.68 9.22 -1.18
N VAL A 106 5.35 9.20 -1.09
CA VAL A 106 4.47 8.48 -2.00
C VAL A 106 3.53 9.46 -2.65
N MET A 107 3.31 9.24 -3.95
CA MET A 107 2.41 10.02 -4.78
C MET A 107 1.41 9.05 -5.42
N GLU A 108 0.14 9.30 -5.20
CA GLU A 108 -0.97 8.58 -5.81
C GLU A 108 -1.67 9.51 -6.80
N VAL A 109 -1.94 9.01 -8.00
CA VAL A 109 -2.64 9.72 -9.07
C VAL A 109 -3.91 8.96 -9.41
N GLU A 110 -5.06 9.64 -9.32
CA GLU A 110 -6.36 9.09 -9.65
C GLU A 110 -7.00 9.95 -10.76
N TYR A 111 -7.48 9.30 -11.83
CA TYR A 111 -8.21 9.95 -12.92
C TYR A 111 -9.69 9.69 -12.71
N LEU A 112 -10.44 10.75 -12.36
CA LEU A 112 -11.82 10.65 -11.90
C LEU A 112 -12.83 10.24 -12.99
N PRO A 113 -12.70 10.64 -14.27
CA PRO A 113 -13.74 10.37 -15.26
C PRO A 113 -13.93 8.91 -15.67
N ILE A 114 -12.91 8.05 -15.51
CA ILE A 114 -12.92 6.67 -16.01
C ILE A 114 -12.43 5.72 -14.92
N SER A 115 -13.25 4.71 -14.58
CA SER A 115 -12.87 3.65 -13.64
C SER A 115 -12.26 2.41 -14.32
N SER A 116 -12.16 2.38 -15.65
CA SER A 116 -11.48 1.29 -16.39
C SER A 116 -9.97 1.53 -16.40
N ILE A 117 -9.21 0.57 -15.90
CA ILE A 117 -7.74 0.63 -15.80
C ILE A 117 -7.12 0.60 -17.21
N GLU A 118 -7.62 -0.26 -18.09
CA GLU A 118 -7.15 -0.37 -19.46
C GLU A 118 -7.42 0.90 -20.26
N LYS A 119 -8.62 1.48 -20.15
CA LYS A 119 -8.96 2.72 -20.86
C LYS A 119 -8.21 3.94 -20.32
N SER A 120 -7.92 3.97 -19.01
CA SER A 120 -7.17 5.07 -18.40
C SER A 120 -5.65 4.95 -18.56
N ARG A 121 -5.13 3.80 -19.01
CA ARG A 121 -3.69 3.55 -19.15
C ARG A 121 -2.96 4.62 -19.98
N GLN A 122 -3.53 5.01 -21.12
CA GLN A 122 -2.91 6.01 -22.00
C GLN A 122 -2.78 7.36 -21.29
N ILE A 123 -3.88 7.88 -20.74
CA ILE A 123 -3.90 9.19 -20.09
C ILE A 123 -3.05 9.22 -18.81
N MET A 124 -3.00 8.11 -18.06
CA MET A 124 -2.09 7.97 -16.93
C MET A 124 -0.62 7.95 -17.37
N GLY A 125 -0.31 7.22 -18.45
CA GLY A 125 1.03 7.20 -19.04
C GLY A 125 1.50 8.59 -19.46
N GLU A 126 0.66 9.33 -20.19
CA GLU A 126 0.94 10.72 -20.59
C GLU A 126 1.16 11.63 -19.37
N PHE A 127 0.37 11.47 -18.30
CA PHE A 127 0.58 12.20 -17.04
C PHE A 127 1.96 11.89 -16.43
N PHE A 128 2.36 10.62 -16.37
CA PHE A 128 3.65 10.21 -15.81
C PHE A 128 4.83 10.68 -16.65
N GLU A 129 4.73 10.65 -17.98
CA GLU A 129 5.75 11.17 -18.88
C GLU A 129 5.97 12.67 -18.66
N LEU A 130 4.88 13.46 -18.63
CA LEU A 130 4.94 14.89 -18.34
C LEU A 130 5.53 15.17 -16.95
N TRP A 131 5.11 14.40 -15.94
CA TRP A 131 5.64 14.52 -14.58
C TRP A 131 7.14 14.24 -14.56
N GLN A 132 7.59 13.17 -15.21
CA GLN A 132 9.00 12.80 -15.29
C GLN A 132 9.82 13.86 -16.01
N GLU A 133 9.32 14.43 -17.11
CA GLU A 133 9.97 15.53 -17.82
C GLU A 133 10.15 16.75 -16.90
N VAL A 134 9.10 17.16 -16.20
CA VAL A 134 9.14 18.30 -15.27
C VAL A 134 10.09 18.04 -14.10
N VAL A 135 10.08 16.84 -13.55
CA VAL A 135 10.97 16.44 -12.45
C VAL A 135 12.42 16.37 -12.90
N SER A 136 12.72 15.85 -14.10
CA SER A 136 14.09 15.76 -14.61
C SER A 136 14.75 17.13 -14.78
N LYS A 137 13.95 18.16 -15.06
CA LYS A 137 14.40 19.57 -15.12
C LYS A 137 14.66 20.17 -13.74
N ARG A 138 14.20 19.52 -12.67
CA ARG A 138 14.44 19.95 -11.28
C ARG A 138 15.49 19.06 -10.63
N SER A 139 16.47 19.66 -9.97
CA SER A 139 17.48 18.94 -9.20
C SER A 139 16.92 18.46 -7.85
N LEU A 140 15.92 17.56 -7.89
CA LEU A 140 15.37 16.95 -6.69
C LEU A 140 16.23 15.75 -6.26
N PRO A 141 16.64 15.66 -4.98
CA PRO A 141 17.34 14.49 -4.49
C PRO A 141 16.38 13.29 -4.43
N GLY A 142 16.83 12.14 -4.91
CA GLY A 142 16.08 10.87 -4.88
C GLY A 142 15.80 10.29 -6.26
N GLN A 143 15.14 9.13 -6.28
CA GLN A 143 14.69 8.45 -7.50
C GLN A 143 13.18 8.28 -7.43
N PHE A 144 12.48 8.72 -8.48
CA PHE A 144 11.06 8.43 -8.63
C PHE A 144 10.91 7.04 -9.24
N MET A 145 10.16 6.17 -8.56
CA MET A 145 9.84 4.84 -9.06
C MET A 145 8.35 4.79 -9.34
N HIS A 146 7.99 4.52 -10.60
CA HIS A 146 6.63 4.20 -10.96
C HIS A 146 6.35 2.73 -10.61
N MET A 147 5.30 2.47 -9.85
CA MET A 147 4.94 1.13 -9.39
C MET A 147 3.57 0.72 -9.95
N GLU A 148 3.56 -0.16 -10.94
CA GLU A 148 2.34 -0.75 -11.49
C GLU A 148 2.22 -2.21 -11.05
N PRO A 149 1.36 -2.54 -10.06
CA PRO A 149 1.08 -3.93 -9.73
C PRO A 149 0.27 -4.61 -10.83
N ASN A 150 0.52 -5.90 -11.05
CA ASN A 150 -0.29 -6.71 -11.94
C ASN A 150 -1.58 -7.14 -11.22
N PHE A 151 -2.66 -6.39 -11.41
CA PHE A 151 -3.96 -6.63 -10.77
C PHE A 151 -4.58 -7.99 -11.14
N ALA A 152 -4.34 -8.46 -12.37
CA ALA A 152 -4.87 -9.74 -12.84
C ALA A 152 -4.30 -10.93 -12.04
N GLU A 153 -3.08 -10.81 -11.51
CA GLU A 153 -2.50 -11.84 -10.63
C GLU A 153 -3.30 -12.02 -9.34
N TYR A 154 -3.97 -10.96 -8.88
CA TYR A 154 -4.83 -10.98 -7.70
C TYR A 154 -6.30 -11.29 -8.02
N GLY A 155 -6.60 -11.69 -9.27
CA GLY A 155 -7.96 -11.95 -9.73
C GLY A 155 -8.82 -10.69 -9.86
N LEU A 156 -8.20 -9.51 -9.89
CA LEU A 156 -8.90 -8.24 -10.06
C LEU A 156 -9.07 -7.91 -11.55
N GLY A 157 -10.28 -7.47 -11.93
CA GLY A 157 -10.63 -7.14 -13.31
C GLY A 157 -10.26 -5.70 -13.71
N ASP A 158 -10.78 -5.26 -14.85
CA ASP A 158 -10.50 -3.91 -15.38
C ASP A 158 -11.18 -2.77 -14.61
N LEU A 159 -12.30 -3.05 -13.95
CA LEU A 159 -13.04 -2.05 -13.18
C LEU A 159 -12.30 -1.75 -11.87
N TYR A 160 -11.80 -0.53 -11.74
CA TYR A 160 -11.11 -0.04 -10.56
C TYR A 160 -12.02 -0.03 -9.33
N THR A 161 -11.51 -0.58 -8.23
CA THR A 161 -12.20 -0.71 -6.95
C THR A 161 -11.24 -0.45 -5.79
N SER A 162 -11.77 -0.37 -4.57
CA SER A 162 -10.95 -0.22 -3.37
C SER A 162 -9.96 -1.38 -3.12
N GLN A 163 -10.17 -2.55 -3.75
CA GLN A 163 -9.20 -3.64 -3.70
C GLN A 163 -7.95 -3.33 -4.55
N HIS A 164 -8.09 -2.60 -5.65
CA HIS A 164 -6.96 -2.22 -6.51
C HIS A 164 -6.02 -1.26 -5.78
N ILE A 165 -6.56 -0.22 -5.18
CA ILE A 165 -5.78 0.71 -4.36
C ILE A 165 -5.13 -0.01 -3.16
N ALA A 166 -5.82 -0.96 -2.52
CA ALA A 166 -5.22 -1.76 -1.45
C ALA A 166 -4.00 -2.57 -1.94
N VAL A 167 -4.07 -3.17 -3.13
CA VAL A 167 -2.94 -3.87 -3.77
C VAL A 167 -1.80 -2.90 -4.12
N GLN A 168 -2.11 -1.71 -4.63
CA GLN A 168 -1.10 -0.68 -4.90
C GLN A 168 -0.36 -0.28 -3.62
N TYR A 169 -1.08 0.07 -2.56
CA TYR A 169 -0.48 0.41 -1.26
C TYR A 169 0.34 -0.74 -0.69
N ALA A 170 -0.15 -1.99 -0.77
CA ALA A 170 0.60 -3.15 -0.34
C ALA A 170 1.90 -3.36 -1.14
N THR A 171 1.89 -3.08 -2.44
CA THR A 171 3.08 -3.14 -3.30
C THR A 171 4.10 -2.08 -2.89
N VAL A 172 3.65 -0.84 -2.68
CA VAL A 172 4.51 0.27 -2.20
C VAL A 172 5.09 -0.05 -0.82
N MET A 173 4.27 -0.54 0.11
CA MET A 173 4.72 -0.94 1.44
C MET A 173 5.80 -2.02 1.38
N ALA A 174 5.59 -3.06 0.57
CA ALA A 174 6.56 -4.13 0.39
C ALA A 174 7.91 -3.59 -0.10
N GLN A 175 7.89 -2.67 -1.07
CA GLN A 175 9.10 -2.04 -1.60
C GLN A 175 9.80 -1.19 -0.54
N LEU A 176 9.06 -0.39 0.23
CA LEU A 176 9.63 0.43 1.30
C LEU A 176 10.27 -0.44 2.40
N ILE A 177 9.64 -1.56 2.76
CA ILE A 177 10.18 -2.51 3.75
C ILE A 177 11.46 -3.15 3.20
N ALA A 178 11.46 -3.60 1.94
CA ALA A 178 12.62 -4.23 1.30
C ALA A 178 13.82 -3.27 1.22
N THR A 179 13.60 -2.01 0.82
CA THR A 179 14.66 -1.00 0.73
C THR A 179 15.32 -0.73 2.08
N VAL A 180 14.53 -0.67 3.17
CA VAL A 180 15.08 -0.48 4.52
C VAL A 180 15.92 -1.67 4.96
N GLN A 181 15.47 -2.89 4.69
CA GLN A 181 16.20 -4.11 5.03
C GLN A 181 17.52 -4.20 4.28
N ALA A 182 17.54 -3.83 3.00
CA ALA A 182 18.77 -3.78 2.20
C ALA A 182 19.79 -2.78 2.76
N VAL A 183 19.35 -1.57 3.15
CA VAL A 183 20.24 -0.55 3.74
C VAL A 183 20.80 -1.00 5.09
N GLN A 184 20.02 -1.73 5.90
CA GLN A 184 20.46 -2.27 7.18
C GLN A 184 21.47 -3.42 6.99
N ALA A 185 21.27 -4.28 5.99
CA ALA A 185 22.18 -5.38 5.69
C ALA A 185 23.56 -4.92 5.20
N VAL A 186 23.65 -3.74 4.55
CA VAL A 186 24.94 -3.15 4.09
C VAL A 186 25.70 -2.46 5.23
N ARG A 187 25.03 -2.12 6.34
CA ARG A 187 25.63 -1.44 7.50
C ARG A 187 26.13 -2.40 8.59
N ASN A 188 25.81 -3.68 8.50
CA ASN A 188 26.27 -4.74 9.40
C ASN A 188 27.34 -5.60 8.74
#